data_AF-A0A6N7KPY2-F1
#
_entry.id   AF-A0A6N7KPY2-F1
#
_cell.length_a   1.000
_cell.length_b   1.000
_cell.length_c   1.000
_cell.angle_alpha   90.00
_cell.angle_beta   90.00
_cell.angle_gamma   90.00
#
_symmetry.space_group_name_H-M   'P 1'
#
loop_
_entity.id
_entity.type
_entity.pdbx_description
1 polymer ?
#
loop_
_entity_poly.entity_id
_entity_poly.type
_entity_poly.pdbx_seq_one_letter_code
_entity_poly.pdbx_strand_id
1 'polypeptide(L)'
;MLTLHRAAFVLPDPADPTAPSLEDGAVLVRGELVEAVGSFDALTAEHPGARVREWGQAVLTPGLRNPYGHWLLERAYHPDPREEIGVEPVRDGLVGEVDDARCGASARRGLQRMLGFGVTAVAGPFERAAVRTAVARSGLVGSAGGPVAGAGEGEAAREAASEGPLDPLAVLPLAAAVHGRVVAGGRADFAVFTVSAAPAASAIGGEGGGRPMPGGCLATVLGGRLVYRRR
;
A
#
# COMPACT_ATOMS: atom_id res chain seq x y z
N MET A 1 -12.61 10.96 16.89
CA MET A 1 -12.04 9.90 17.73
C MET A 1 -10.57 9.76 17.38
N LEU A 2 -9.70 9.71 18.39
CA LEU A 2 -8.25 9.49 18.21
C LEU A 2 -7.94 8.00 18.29
N THR A 3 -7.11 7.50 17.36
CA THR A 3 -6.62 6.11 17.36
C THR A 3 -5.10 6.09 17.27
N LEU A 4 -4.44 5.39 18.19
CA LEU A 4 -3.00 5.10 18.14
C LEU A 4 -2.78 3.75 17.49
N HIS A 5 -1.95 3.70 16.45
CA HIS A 5 -1.48 2.45 15.85
C HIS A 5 -0.03 2.22 16.29
N ARG A 6 0.19 1.28 17.21
CA ARG A 6 1.51 0.93 17.73
C ARG A 6 2.08 -0.30 17.01
N ALA A 7 3.35 -0.23 16.66
CA ALA A 7 4.09 -1.33 16.05
C ALA A 7 5.51 -1.38 16.64
N ALA A 8 6.16 -2.55 16.56
CA ALA A 8 7.56 -2.68 16.97
C ALA A 8 8.48 -1.69 16.23
N PHE A 9 8.17 -1.43 14.95
CA PHE A 9 8.85 -0.43 14.14
C PHE A 9 7.84 0.45 13.40
N VAL A 10 8.06 1.77 13.41
CA VAL A 10 7.40 2.71 12.49
C VAL A 10 8.49 3.31 11.61
N LEU A 11 8.32 3.17 10.30
CA LEU A 11 9.20 3.75 9.28
C LEU A 11 8.41 4.86 8.57
N PRO A 12 8.50 6.13 9.01
CA PRO A 12 7.63 7.19 8.50
C PRO A 12 7.91 7.56 7.06
N ASP A 13 9.19 7.49 6.64
CA ASP A 13 9.64 7.88 5.30
C ASP A 13 10.75 6.93 4.78
N PRO A 14 10.40 5.68 4.39
CA PRO A 14 11.40 4.69 3.97
C PRO A 14 12.14 5.03 2.67
N ALA A 15 11.71 6.06 1.94
CA ALA A 15 12.37 6.53 0.72
C ALA A 15 13.54 7.47 1.03
N ASP A 16 13.54 8.11 2.20
CA ASP A 16 14.66 8.93 2.68
C ASP A 16 15.57 8.07 3.59
N PRO A 17 16.81 7.75 3.16
CA PRO A 17 17.73 6.93 3.95
C PRO A 17 18.20 7.62 5.24
N THR A 18 17.93 8.93 5.39
CA THR A 18 18.27 9.69 6.60
C THR A 18 17.10 9.78 7.58
N ALA A 19 15.90 9.35 7.18
CA ALA A 19 14.74 9.36 8.05
C ALA A 19 14.86 8.26 9.13
N PRO A 20 14.61 8.60 10.41
CA PRO A 20 14.78 7.64 11.50
C PRO A 20 13.70 6.55 11.47
N SER A 21 14.11 5.32 11.79
CA SER A 21 13.20 4.26 12.23
C SER A 21 12.83 4.48 13.69
N LEU A 22 11.55 4.42 14.01
CA LEU A 22 11.07 4.54 15.39
C LEU A 22 10.83 3.15 15.97
N GLU A 23 11.70 2.73 16.88
CA GLU A 23 11.45 1.55 17.72
C GLU A 23 10.32 1.83 18.70
N ASP A 24 9.45 0.83 18.90
CA ASP A 24 8.23 0.97 19.70
C ASP A 24 7.41 2.22 19.33
N GLY A 25 7.34 2.49 18.03
CA GLY A 25 6.72 3.67 17.47
C GLY A 25 5.19 3.56 17.39
N ALA A 26 4.55 4.71 17.29
CA ALA A 26 3.13 4.80 17.01
C ALA A 26 2.76 5.94 16.05
N VAL A 27 1.64 5.75 15.36
CA VAL A 27 0.99 6.76 14.51
C VAL A 27 -0.36 7.10 15.13
N LEU A 28 -0.54 8.37 15.50
CA LEU A 28 -1.79 8.90 16.01
C LEU A 28 -2.64 9.42 14.85
N VAL A 29 -3.88 8.94 14.77
CA VAL A 29 -4.82 9.30 13.69
C VAL A 29 -6.04 10.01 14.25
N ARG A 30 -6.39 11.15 13.63
CA ARG A 30 -7.62 11.92 13.89
C ARG A 30 -8.42 12.06 12.59
N GLY A 31 -9.54 11.34 12.51
CA GLY A 31 -10.35 11.36 11.28
C GLY A 31 -9.55 10.79 10.12
N GLU A 32 -9.30 11.59 9.09
CA GLU A 32 -8.56 11.18 7.89
C GLU A 32 -7.08 11.58 7.90
N LEU A 33 -6.62 12.22 8.98
CA LEU A 33 -5.29 12.80 9.08
C LEU A 33 -4.45 12.10 10.15
N VAL A 34 -3.15 12.08 9.91
CA VAL A 34 -2.14 11.79 10.92
C VAL A 34 -2.01 13.03 11.80
N GLU A 35 -2.27 12.86 13.09
CA GLU A 35 -2.10 13.92 14.09
C GLU A 35 -0.64 14.02 14.51
N ALA A 36 0.01 12.89 14.78
CA ALA A 36 1.38 12.81 15.26
C ALA A 36 2.01 11.44 14.95
N VAL A 37 3.33 11.42 14.88
CA VAL A 37 4.15 10.21 14.73
C VAL A 37 5.31 10.32 15.72
N GLY A 38 5.58 9.27 16.48
CA GLY A 38 6.58 9.31 17.54
C GLY A 38 6.68 7.98 18.28
N SER A 39 7.38 7.96 19.42
CA SER A 39 7.37 6.80 20.31
C SER A 39 5.99 6.59 20.93
N PHE A 40 5.63 5.35 21.21
CA PHE A 40 4.36 5.02 21.81
C PHE A 40 4.16 5.68 23.19
N ASP A 41 5.20 5.69 24.01
CA ASP A 41 5.14 6.25 25.37
C ASP A 41 4.85 7.75 25.36
N ALA A 42 5.54 8.52 24.49
CA ALA A 42 5.32 9.96 24.37
C ALA A 42 3.90 10.27 23.90
N LEU A 43 3.43 9.58 22.85
CA LEU A 43 2.09 9.79 22.31
C LEU A 43 0.98 9.36 23.27
N THR A 44 1.21 8.32 24.08
CA THR A 44 0.25 7.88 25.09
C THR A 44 0.19 8.84 26.28
N ALA A 45 1.33 9.42 26.68
CA ALA A 45 1.37 10.43 27.74
C ALA A 45 0.62 11.72 27.33
N GLU A 46 0.78 12.15 26.07
CA GLU A 46 0.07 13.32 25.53
C GLU A 46 -1.41 13.05 25.23
N HIS A 47 -1.76 11.80 24.91
CA HIS A 47 -3.10 11.40 24.48
C HIS A 47 -3.62 10.13 25.19
N PRO A 48 -3.77 10.15 26.53
CA PRO A 48 -4.12 8.95 27.32
C PRO A 48 -5.51 8.37 26.99
N GLY A 49 -6.39 9.15 26.36
CA GLY A 49 -7.72 8.71 25.92
C GLY A 49 -7.79 8.17 24.48
N ALA A 50 -6.67 8.13 23.75
CA ALA A 50 -6.65 7.62 22.39
C ALA A 50 -6.87 6.10 22.38
N ARG A 51 -7.69 5.60 21.44
CA ARG A 51 -7.91 4.16 21.31
C ARG A 51 -6.66 3.51 20.75
N VAL A 52 -6.03 2.63 21.52
CA VAL A 52 -4.82 1.92 21.08
C VAL A 52 -5.18 0.72 20.19
N ARG A 53 -4.43 0.55 19.10
CA ARG A 53 -4.38 -0.64 18.24
C ARG A 53 -2.94 -1.16 18.24
N GLU A 54 -2.79 -2.32 18.84
CA GLU A 54 -1.53 -3.04 18.95
C GLU A 54 -1.34 -3.99 17.77
N TRP A 55 -0.19 -3.89 17.10
CA TRP A 55 0.17 -4.78 15.99
C TRP A 55 1.32 -5.75 16.32
N GLY A 56 1.86 -5.69 17.54
CA GLY A 56 2.91 -6.61 18.00
C GLY A 56 4.23 -6.44 17.25
N GLN A 57 4.88 -7.55 16.94
CA GLN A 57 6.14 -7.61 16.17
C GLN A 57 5.89 -7.36 14.68
N ALA A 58 5.53 -6.12 14.38
CA ALA A 58 5.17 -5.64 13.06
C ALA A 58 5.94 -4.36 12.72
N VAL A 59 5.98 -4.04 11.43
CA VAL A 59 6.45 -2.75 10.91
C VAL A 59 5.30 -1.98 10.28
N LEU A 60 5.17 -0.70 10.62
CA LEU A 60 4.24 0.24 10.01
C LEU A 60 5.01 1.15 9.05
N THR A 61 4.52 1.25 7.82
CA THR A 61 5.09 2.09 6.76
C THR A 61 3.99 2.92 6.09
N PRO A 62 4.31 3.93 5.27
CA PRO A 62 3.35 4.46 4.31
C PRO A 62 2.74 3.34 3.48
N GLY A 63 1.50 3.53 3.03
CA GLY A 63 0.86 2.56 2.16
C GLY A 63 1.62 2.42 0.84
N LEU A 64 1.48 1.30 0.16
CA LEU A 64 2.23 1.01 -1.06
C LEU A 64 1.55 1.58 -2.30
N ARG A 65 2.35 1.90 -3.31
CA ARG A 65 1.92 2.12 -4.68
C ARG A 65 2.09 0.83 -5.48
N ASN A 66 1.04 0.36 -6.15
CA ASN A 66 1.19 -0.67 -7.17
C ASN A 66 1.45 -0.03 -8.54
N PRO A 67 2.67 -0.18 -9.12
CA PRO A 67 3.02 0.42 -10.41
C PRO A 67 2.37 -0.28 -11.60
N TYR A 68 1.88 -1.52 -11.42
CA TYR A 68 1.26 -2.34 -12.47
C TYR A 68 -0.26 -2.12 -12.54
N GLY A 69 -0.76 -1.02 -11.97
CA GLY A 69 -2.19 -0.75 -11.84
C GLY A 69 -2.93 -0.76 -13.19
N HIS A 70 -2.36 -0.19 -14.24
CA HIS A 70 -2.94 -0.22 -15.59
C HIS A 70 -3.17 -1.67 -16.06
N TRP A 71 -2.12 -2.49 -16.11
CA TRP A 71 -2.24 -3.89 -16.53
C TRP A 71 -3.19 -4.67 -15.61
N LEU A 72 -3.04 -4.55 -14.29
CA LEU A 72 -3.84 -5.27 -13.30
C LEU A 72 -5.32 -4.92 -13.37
N LEU A 73 -5.69 -3.69 -13.74
CA LEU A 73 -7.09 -3.25 -13.69
C LEU A 73 -7.76 -3.18 -15.07
N GLU A 74 -7.00 -3.08 -16.17
CA GLU A 74 -7.56 -2.94 -17.52
C GLU A 74 -7.36 -4.17 -18.43
N ARG A 75 -6.34 -5.00 -18.15
CA ARG A 75 -5.96 -6.14 -18.98
C ARG A 75 -6.14 -7.48 -18.30
N ALA A 76 -5.74 -7.59 -17.04
CA ALA A 76 -5.94 -8.80 -16.25
C ALA A 76 -7.40 -8.95 -15.79
N TYR A 77 -7.91 -10.17 -15.82
CA TYR A 77 -9.22 -10.48 -15.23
C TYR A 77 -9.04 -10.98 -13.79
N HIS A 78 -9.72 -10.36 -12.83
CA HIS A 78 -9.79 -10.82 -11.44
C HIS A 78 -11.03 -11.71 -11.29
N PRO A 79 -10.89 -13.04 -11.11
CA PRO A 79 -12.04 -13.93 -11.08
C PRO A 79 -13.02 -13.64 -9.94
N ASP A 80 -14.31 -13.81 -10.20
CA ASP A 80 -15.29 -13.91 -9.12
C ASP A 80 -15.09 -15.24 -8.39
N PRO A 81 -15.09 -15.27 -7.04
CA PRO A 81 -14.97 -16.54 -6.31
C PRO A 81 -15.99 -17.61 -6.72
N ARG A 82 -17.14 -17.21 -7.27
CA ARG A 82 -18.19 -18.13 -7.75
C ARG A 82 -17.86 -18.82 -9.07
N GLU A 83 -16.85 -18.35 -9.80
CA GLU A 83 -16.46 -18.91 -11.10
C GLU A 83 -15.50 -20.10 -10.96
N GLU A 84 -14.94 -20.35 -9.77
CA GLU A 84 -14.03 -21.48 -9.50
C GLU A 84 -12.75 -21.53 -10.38
N ILE A 85 -12.40 -20.42 -11.05
CA ILE A 85 -11.20 -20.29 -11.91
C ILE A 85 -9.91 -20.10 -11.09
N GLY A 86 -10.03 -19.78 -9.81
CA GLY A 86 -8.91 -19.51 -8.90
C GLY A 86 -8.86 -18.06 -8.41
N VAL A 87 -7.84 -17.74 -7.61
CA VAL A 87 -7.70 -16.42 -6.98
C VAL A 87 -6.70 -15.51 -7.69
N GLU A 88 -5.84 -16.07 -8.54
CA GLU A 88 -4.85 -15.30 -9.27
C GLU A 88 -5.48 -14.48 -10.40
N PRO A 89 -4.92 -13.30 -10.74
CA PRO A 89 -5.32 -12.56 -11.92
C PRO A 89 -5.08 -13.40 -13.19
N VAL A 90 -6.10 -13.56 -14.03
CA VAL A 90 -5.99 -14.22 -15.33
C VAL A 90 -5.37 -13.23 -16.30
N ARG A 91 -4.15 -13.53 -16.76
CA ARG A 91 -3.41 -12.73 -17.73
C ARG A 91 -4.25 -12.49 -18.98
N ASP A 92 -4.29 -11.25 -19.42
CA ASP A 92 -5.01 -10.78 -20.63
C ASP A 92 -6.50 -11.20 -20.69
N GLY A 93 -7.11 -11.60 -19.57
CA GLY A 93 -8.50 -12.06 -19.52
C GLY A 93 -9.54 -10.99 -19.84
N LEU A 94 -9.14 -9.72 -19.97
CA LEU A 94 -9.97 -8.61 -20.44
C LEU A 94 -9.56 -8.04 -21.81
N VAL A 95 -8.56 -8.63 -22.48
CA VAL A 95 -8.16 -8.17 -23.81
C VAL A 95 -9.28 -8.45 -24.81
N GLY A 96 -9.72 -7.41 -25.51
CA GLY A 96 -10.87 -7.48 -26.43
C GLY A 96 -12.23 -7.51 -25.74
N GLU A 97 -12.29 -7.48 -24.40
CA GLU A 97 -13.56 -7.40 -23.67
C GLU A 97 -14.19 -6.01 -23.83
N VAL A 98 -15.46 -5.99 -24.22
CA VAL A 98 -16.24 -4.78 -24.50
C VAL A 98 -17.32 -4.52 -23.45
N ASP A 99 -17.62 -5.49 -22.59
CA ASP A 99 -18.54 -5.31 -21.47
C ASP A 99 -17.89 -4.50 -20.32
N ASP A 100 -18.22 -3.22 -20.27
CA ASP A 100 -17.73 -2.28 -19.25
C ASP A 100 -18.16 -2.69 -17.83
N ALA A 101 -19.30 -3.37 -17.67
CA ALA A 101 -19.74 -3.85 -16.36
C ALA A 101 -18.85 -4.97 -15.85
N ARG A 102 -18.45 -5.91 -16.73
CA ARG A 102 -17.49 -6.98 -16.42
C ARG A 102 -16.11 -6.42 -16.09
N CYS A 103 -15.62 -5.47 -16.89
CA CYS A 103 -14.35 -4.80 -16.62
C CYS A 103 -14.36 -4.05 -15.28
N GLY A 104 -15.44 -3.32 -14.99
CA GLY A 104 -15.61 -2.65 -13.70
C GLY A 104 -15.69 -3.62 -12.52
N ALA A 105 -16.37 -4.75 -12.67
CA ALA A 105 -16.44 -5.78 -11.63
C ALA A 105 -15.06 -6.41 -11.35
N SER A 106 -14.30 -6.72 -12.41
CA SER A 106 -12.91 -7.18 -12.32
C SER A 106 -12.05 -6.16 -11.57
N ALA A 107 -12.08 -4.89 -11.99
CA ALA A 107 -11.27 -3.84 -11.37
C ALA A 107 -11.56 -3.64 -9.88
N ARG A 108 -12.84 -3.67 -9.48
CA ARG A 108 -13.23 -3.59 -8.05
C ARG A 108 -12.67 -4.75 -7.23
N ARG A 109 -12.69 -5.98 -7.78
CA ARG A 109 -12.09 -7.15 -7.12
C ARG A 109 -10.57 -7.02 -7.02
N GLY A 110 -9.91 -6.57 -8.09
CA GLY A 110 -8.48 -6.29 -8.11
C GLY A 110 -8.07 -5.28 -7.03
N LEU A 111 -8.75 -4.13 -6.97
CA LEU A 111 -8.52 -3.09 -5.95
C LEU A 111 -8.73 -3.64 -4.53
N GLN A 112 -9.78 -4.43 -4.29
CA GLN A 112 -10.00 -5.07 -2.99
C GLN A 112 -8.86 -6.02 -2.61
N ARG A 113 -8.38 -6.84 -3.55
CA ARG A 113 -7.24 -7.75 -3.33
C ARG A 113 -5.96 -6.98 -3.01
N MET A 114 -5.70 -5.87 -3.70
CA MET A 114 -4.53 -5.01 -3.46
C MET A 114 -4.49 -4.44 -2.03
N LEU A 115 -5.63 -4.20 -1.39
CA LEU A 115 -5.65 -3.80 0.03
C LEU A 115 -5.00 -4.86 0.92
N GLY A 116 -5.09 -6.14 0.56
CA GLY A 116 -4.42 -7.23 1.26
C GLY A 116 -2.91 -7.27 1.11
N PHE A 117 -2.33 -6.38 0.30
CA PHE A 117 -0.90 -6.19 0.11
C PHE A 117 -0.43 -4.81 0.56
N GLY A 118 -1.23 -4.09 1.34
CA GLY A 118 -0.85 -2.77 1.87
C GLY A 118 -0.95 -1.63 0.85
N VAL A 119 -1.59 -1.85 -0.30
CA VAL A 119 -1.67 -0.86 -1.38
C VAL A 119 -2.68 0.24 -1.04
N THR A 120 -2.26 1.50 -1.13
CA THR A 120 -3.09 2.70 -0.98
C THR A 120 -3.09 3.58 -2.23
N ALA A 121 -2.22 3.30 -3.20
CA ALA A 121 -2.15 3.99 -4.48
C ALA A 121 -1.94 3.05 -5.66
N VAL A 122 -2.46 3.42 -6.83
CA VAL A 122 -2.30 2.66 -8.08
C VAL A 122 -1.85 3.58 -9.21
N ALA A 123 -0.99 3.04 -10.06
CA ALA A 123 -0.54 3.69 -11.29
C ALA A 123 -1.51 3.43 -12.43
N GLY A 124 -1.97 4.48 -13.08
CA GLY A 124 -2.63 4.41 -14.39
C GLY A 124 -1.62 4.47 -15.55
N PRO A 125 -2.07 4.83 -16.76
CA PRO A 125 -3.38 5.40 -17.09
C PRO A 125 -4.55 4.40 -16.94
N PHE A 126 -5.77 4.92 -16.85
CA PHE A 126 -6.99 4.11 -16.88
C PHE A 126 -7.89 4.61 -18.00
N GLU A 127 -7.94 3.88 -19.11
CA GLU A 127 -8.67 4.22 -20.33
C GLU A 127 -10.15 3.92 -20.20
N ARG A 128 -10.51 2.86 -19.46
CA ARG A 128 -11.90 2.44 -19.27
C ARG A 128 -12.61 3.30 -18.22
N ALA A 129 -13.82 3.76 -18.54
CA ALA A 129 -14.63 4.59 -17.63
C ALA A 129 -15.03 3.83 -16.36
N ALA A 130 -15.38 2.55 -16.46
CA ALA A 130 -15.65 1.72 -15.30
C ALA A 130 -14.43 1.54 -14.38
N VAL A 131 -13.22 1.48 -14.94
CA VAL A 131 -11.97 1.35 -14.16
C VAL A 131 -11.69 2.65 -13.41
N ARG A 132 -11.76 3.81 -14.07
CA ARG A 132 -11.65 5.12 -13.40
C ARG A 132 -12.66 5.27 -12.26
N THR A 133 -13.91 4.86 -12.50
CA THR A 133 -14.96 4.88 -11.48
C THR A 133 -14.65 3.94 -10.32
N ALA A 134 -14.14 2.73 -10.59
CA ALA A 134 -13.74 1.79 -9.57
C ALA A 134 -12.60 2.34 -8.69
N VAL A 135 -11.56 2.92 -9.31
CA VAL A 135 -10.44 3.56 -8.60
C VAL A 135 -10.93 4.72 -7.74
N ALA A 136 -11.70 5.65 -8.31
CA ALA A 136 -12.24 6.80 -7.57
C ALA A 136 -13.10 6.40 -6.36
N ARG A 137 -13.89 5.33 -6.47
CA ARG A 137 -14.76 4.85 -5.39
C ARG A 137 -14.06 3.97 -4.35
N SER A 138 -12.87 3.45 -4.67
CA SER A 138 -12.09 2.62 -3.75
C SER A 138 -11.44 3.42 -2.62
N GLY A 139 -11.25 4.74 -2.82
CA GLY A 139 -10.49 5.61 -1.92
C GLY A 139 -8.98 5.59 -2.16
N LEU A 140 -8.46 4.65 -2.97
CA LEU A 140 -7.04 4.63 -3.34
C LEU A 140 -6.68 5.86 -4.17
N VAL A 141 -5.43 6.32 -4.05
CA VAL A 141 -4.91 7.37 -4.92
C VAL A 141 -4.65 6.79 -6.31
N GLY A 142 -5.38 7.29 -7.32
CA GLY A 142 -5.02 7.07 -8.72
C GLY A 142 -3.98 8.10 -9.14
N SER A 143 -2.78 7.64 -9.52
CA SER A 143 -1.77 8.49 -10.16
C SER A 143 -1.78 8.25 -11.66
N ALA A 144 -1.67 9.29 -12.49
CA ALA A 144 -1.17 9.08 -13.85
C ALA A 144 0.18 8.36 -13.72
N GLY A 145 0.43 7.32 -14.51
CA GLY A 145 1.72 6.62 -14.49
C GLY A 145 2.84 7.62 -14.78
N GLY A 146 3.41 8.21 -13.74
CA GLY A 146 4.47 9.20 -13.84
C GLY A 146 5.82 8.49 -13.73
N PRO A 147 6.80 8.89 -14.54
CA PRO A 147 8.10 8.24 -14.58
C PRO A 147 8.79 8.33 -13.22
N VAL A 148 9.48 7.26 -12.81
CA VAL A 148 10.64 7.43 -11.94
C VAL A 148 11.56 8.48 -12.57
N ALA A 149 12.07 9.43 -11.78
CA ALA A 149 12.85 10.55 -12.28
C ALA A 149 13.92 10.07 -13.28
N GLY A 150 13.74 10.39 -14.58
CA GLY A 150 14.62 9.97 -15.66
C GLY A 150 13.96 9.30 -16.88
N ALA A 151 12.69 8.88 -16.82
CA ALA A 151 12.07 8.13 -17.92
C ALA A 151 11.41 9.01 -19.01
N GLY A 152 11.72 8.74 -20.28
CA GLY A 152 11.13 9.41 -21.45
C GLY A 152 9.70 8.95 -21.76
N GLU A 153 8.98 9.66 -22.63
CA GLU A 153 7.56 9.36 -22.99
C GLU A 153 7.33 7.91 -23.46
N GLY A 154 8.31 7.30 -24.13
CA GLY A 154 8.27 5.90 -24.55
C GLY A 154 8.52 4.88 -23.44
N GLU A 155 9.17 5.27 -22.34
CA GLU A 155 9.37 4.42 -21.16
C GLU A 155 8.14 4.44 -20.26
N ALA A 156 7.48 5.59 -20.09
CA ALA A 156 6.20 5.68 -19.38
C ALA A 156 5.11 4.81 -20.02
N ALA A 157 5.06 4.73 -21.36
CA ALA A 157 4.13 3.84 -22.07
C ALA A 157 4.51 2.34 -21.92
N ARG A 158 5.79 2.00 -21.92
CA ARG A 158 6.28 0.63 -21.66
C ARG A 158 6.05 0.18 -20.22
N GLU A 159 6.18 1.09 -19.27
CA GLU A 159 5.93 0.87 -17.85
C GLU A 159 4.44 0.72 -17.57
N ALA A 160 3.59 1.55 -18.19
CA ALA A 160 2.13 1.37 -18.17
C ALA A 160 1.69 0.02 -18.73
N ALA A 161 2.33 -0.49 -19.77
CA ALA A 161 2.04 -1.81 -20.36
C ALA A 161 2.66 -2.99 -19.59
N SER A 162 3.50 -2.72 -18.59
CA SER A 162 4.24 -3.77 -17.89
C SER A 162 3.31 -4.60 -17.00
N GLU A 163 3.42 -5.91 -17.12
CA GLU A 163 2.78 -6.85 -16.21
C GLU A 163 3.55 -6.95 -14.89
N GLY A 164 2.82 -7.16 -13.81
CA GLY A 164 3.44 -7.44 -12.52
C GLY A 164 2.46 -7.93 -11.46
N PRO A 165 2.99 -8.27 -10.28
CA PRO A 165 2.23 -8.90 -9.20
C PRO A 165 1.28 -7.94 -8.48
N LEU A 166 0.33 -8.52 -7.75
CA LEU A 166 -0.52 -7.79 -6.82
C LEU A 166 0.26 -7.17 -5.65
N ASP A 167 1.36 -7.82 -5.24
CA ASP A 167 2.25 -7.38 -4.17
C ASP A 167 3.46 -6.60 -4.71
N PRO A 168 3.55 -5.28 -4.52
CA PRO A 168 4.72 -4.51 -4.92
C PRO A 168 6.01 -4.98 -4.25
N LEU A 169 5.96 -5.43 -2.98
CA LEU A 169 7.16 -5.85 -2.24
C LEU A 169 7.75 -7.17 -2.75
N ALA A 170 7.00 -7.93 -3.56
CA ALA A 170 7.52 -9.14 -4.19
C ALA A 170 8.61 -8.83 -5.24
N VAL A 171 8.60 -7.61 -5.81
CA VAL A 171 9.48 -7.23 -6.93
C VAL A 171 10.18 -5.88 -6.73
N LEU A 172 9.77 -5.07 -5.75
CA LEU A 172 10.36 -3.78 -5.44
C LEU A 172 10.93 -3.73 -4.02
N PRO A 173 12.04 -3.00 -3.81
CA PRO A 173 12.46 -2.62 -2.46
C PRO A 173 11.44 -1.67 -1.83
N LEU A 174 11.31 -1.68 -0.50
CA LEU A 174 10.35 -0.86 0.24
C LEU A 174 10.40 0.63 -0.17
N ALA A 175 11.60 1.20 -0.26
CA ALA A 175 11.81 2.61 -0.63
C ALA A 175 11.17 2.98 -1.99
N ALA A 176 11.12 2.05 -2.94
CA ALA A 176 10.49 2.25 -4.24
C ALA A 176 8.99 1.89 -4.26
N ALA A 177 8.54 1.09 -3.29
CA ALA A 177 7.17 0.61 -3.21
C ALA A 177 6.23 1.56 -2.44
N VAL A 178 6.75 2.39 -1.53
CA VAL A 178 5.92 3.29 -0.70
C VAL A 178 5.29 4.42 -1.50
N HIS A 179 4.09 4.83 -1.10
CA HIS A 179 3.39 6.00 -1.61
C HIS A 179 3.42 7.13 -0.57
N GLY A 180 4.36 8.05 -0.74
CA GLY A 180 4.53 9.19 0.15
C GLY A 180 5.13 8.79 1.50
N ARG A 181 4.72 9.52 2.55
CA ARG A 181 5.27 9.41 3.91
C ARG A 181 4.17 9.55 4.95
N VAL A 182 4.38 8.97 6.14
CA VAL A 182 3.48 9.13 7.29
C VAL A 182 4.00 10.28 8.14
N VAL A 183 3.34 11.43 8.06
CA VAL A 183 3.74 12.66 8.76
C VAL A 183 2.54 13.40 9.30
N ALA A 184 2.72 14.14 10.40
CA ALA A 184 1.66 14.98 10.97
C ALA A 184 1.06 15.93 9.92
N GLY A 185 -0.26 16.06 9.92
CA GLY A 185 -1.04 16.80 8.92
C GLY A 185 -1.23 16.08 7.58
N GLY A 186 -0.52 14.98 7.34
CA GLY A 186 -0.68 14.14 6.16
C GLY A 186 -1.93 13.26 6.21
N ARG A 187 -2.35 12.75 5.05
CA ARG A 187 -3.43 11.78 4.97
C ARG A 187 -3.02 10.48 5.65
N ALA A 188 -3.91 9.90 6.45
CA ALA A 188 -3.65 8.67 7.19
C ALA A 188 -3.76 7.44 6.27
N ASP A 189 -2.75 7.29 5.41
CA ASP A 189 -2.57 6.18 4.48
C ASP A 189 -1.30 5.41 4.85
N PHE A 190 -1.47 4.26 5.47
CA PHE A 190 -0.36 3.44 5.93
C PHE A 190 -0.74 1.96 5.94
N ALA A 191 0.28 1.12 5.92
CA ALA A 191 0.13 -0.32 5.99
C ALA A 191 1.02 -0.88 7.10
N VAL A 192 0.60 -2.02 7.63
CA VAL A 192 1.28 -2.73 8.71
C VAL A 192 1.64 -4.12 8.20
N PHE A 193 2.89 -4.54 8.35
CA PHE A 193 3.41 -5.79 7.83
C PHE A 193 4.09 -6.61 8.91
N THR A 194 4.13 -7.93 8.71
CA THR A 194 5.03 -8.80 9.48
C THR A 194 6.48 -8.42 9.22
N VAL A 195 7.29 -8.46 10.27
CA VAL A 195 8.74 -8.24 10.16
C VAL A 195 9.39 -9.49 9.55
N SER A 196 10.21 -9.30 8.52
CA SER A 196 11.05 -10.34 7.95
C SER A 196 12.22 -10.63 8.88
N ALA A 197 12.39 -11.90 9.26
CA ALA A 197 13.57 -12.37 10.00
C ALA A 197 14.80 -12.49 9.07
N ALA A 198 15.23 -11.39 8.44
CA ALA A 198 16.49 -11.38 7.69
C ALA A 198 17.66 -11.18 8.68
N PRO A 199 18.71 -12.02 8.66
CA PRO A 199 19.86 -11.84 9.54
C PRO A 199 20.65 -10.58 9.19
N ALA A 200 21.19 -9.90 10.21
CA ALA A 200 21.86 -8.60 10.20
C ALA A 200 23.17 -8.49 9.36
N ALA A 201 23.46 -9.43 8.45
CA ALA A 201 24.77 -9.60 7.84
C ALA A 201 25.09 -8.66 6.66
N SER A 202 24.25 -7.66 6.36
CA SER A 202 24.53 -6.66 5.31
C SER A 202 24.35 -5.21 5.76
N ALA A 203 24.32 -4.96 7.07
CA ALA A 203 24.34 -3.62 7.63
C ALA A 203 25.74 -3.00 7.55
N ILE A 204 26.13 -2.51 6.35
CA ILE A 204 27.06 -1.37 6.30
C ILE A 204 26.19 -0.12 6.39
N GLY A 205 26.01 0.36 7.63
CA GLY A 205 25.30 1.59 7.97
C GLY A 205 23.89 1.38 8.52
N GLY A 206 23.74 1.48 9.85
CA GLY A 206 22.52 1.92 10.52
C GLY A 206 21.42 0.88 10.78
N GLU A 207 21.41 0.36 12.01
CA GLU A 207 20.23 0.08 12.88
C GLU A 207 19.02 -0.69 12.29
N GLY A 208 18.92 -1.98 12.66
CA GLY A 208 17.79 -2.60 13.37
C GLY A 208 16.33 -2.49 12.87
N GLY A 209 16.03 -1.74 11.81
CA GLY A 209 14.67 -1.47 11.36
C GLY A 209 13.99 -2.72 10.80
N GLY A 210 12.82 -3.07 11.34
CA GLY A 210 12.04 -4.20 10.85
C GLY A 210 11.71 -4.06 9.37
N ARG A 211 12.18 -4.99 8.52
CA ARG A 211 11.86 -4.98 7.09
C ARG A 211 10.51 -5.67 6.84
N PRO A 212 9.57 -5.07 6.10
CA PRO A 212 8.31 -5.72 5.79
C PRO A 212 8.53 -6.96 4.92
N MET A 213 7.81 -8.02 5.22
CA MET A 213 7.83 -9.26 4.42
C MET A 213 6.83 -9.17 3.26
N PRO A 214 7.22 -9.57 2.02
CA PRO A 214 6.26 -9.76 0.92
C PRO A 214 5.15 -10.74 1.29
N GLY A 215 3.90 -10.42 0.94
CA GLY A 215 2.70 -11.16 1.35
C GLY A 215 2.40 -11.09 2.85
N GLY A 216 3.12 -10.25 3.59
CA GLY A 216 3.08 -10.12 5.05
C GLY A 216 2.15 -9.01 5.57
N CYS A 217 1.30 -8.41 4.74
CA CYS A 217 0.41 -7.34 5.18
C CYS A 217 -0.58 -7.85 6.24
N LEU A 218 -0.63 -7.15 7.38
CA LEU A 218 -1.52 -7.39 8.50
C LEU A 218 -2.69 -6.41 8.50
N ALA A 219 -2.47 -5.18 8.03
CA ALA A 219 -3.48 -4.15 8.03
C ALA A 219 -3.19 -3.07 6.99
N THR A 220 -4.25 -2.51 6.41
CA THR A 220 -4.18 -1.35 5.51
C THR A 220 -5.15 -0.30 6.00
N VAL A 221 -4.63 0.91 6.20
CA VAL A 221 -5.39 2.08 6.61
C VAL A 221 -5.39 3.08 5.46
N LEU A 222 -6.58 3.58 5.12
CA LEU A 222 -6.82 4.50 4.01
C LEU A 222 -7.72 5.62 4.48
N GLY A 223 -7.24 6.86 4.44
CA GLY A 223 -7.93 8.02 5.02
C GLY A 223 -8.32 7.77 6.48
N GLY A 224 -7.44 7.15 7.27
CA GLY A 224 -7.66 6.84 8.68
C GLY A 224 -8.65 5.70 8.97
N ARG A 225 -9.19 5.04 7.93
CA ARG A 225 -10.09 3.90 8.07
C ARG A 225 -9.32 2.60 7.87
N LEU A 226 -9.46 1.65 8.80
CA LEU A 226 -8.91 0.30 8.66
C LEU A 226 -9.73 -0.48 7.61
N VAL A 227 -9.26 -0.50 6.37
CA VAL A 227 -9.95 -1.09 5.21
C VAL A 227 -9.57 -2.54 4.94
N TYR A 228 -8.43 -2.99 5.47
CA TYR A 228 -8.01 -4.39 5.48
C TYR A 228 -7.44 -4.75 6.83
N ARG A 229 -7.75 -5.96 7.30
CA ARG A 229 -7.13 -6.59 8.46
C ARG A 229 -7.04 -8.09 8.22
N ARG A 230 -5.82 -8.62 8.29
CA ARG A 230 -5.56 -10.06 8.27
C ARG A 230 -6.12 -10.68 9.56
N ARG A 231 -6.80 -11.81 9.40
CA ARG A 231 -7.37 -12.56 10.52
C ARG A 231 -6.30 -13.44 11.17
#